data_AF-A0A3F3H2B2-F1
#
_entry.id   AF-A0A3F3H2B2-F1
#
_cell.length_a   1.000
_cell.length_b   1.000
_cell.length_c   1.000
_cell.angle_alpha   90.00
_cell.angle_beta   90.00
_cell.angle_gamma   90.00
#
_symmetry.space_group_name_H-M   'P 1'
#
loop_
_entity.id
_entity.type
_entity.pdbx_description
1 polymer ?
#
loop_
_entity_poly.entity_id
_entity_poly.type
_entity_poly.pdbx_seq_one_letter_code
_entity_poly.pdbx_strand_id
1 'polypeptide(L)'
;MLRHGQQNVAHFAHQVQEGCHSFTEGETIDHLLGKMALYQHFAKDYQVVVEPVLSQISQRPDLLVKRPRGADLAIEYQCSPIGKKRLQERNEGMHSLGLEVLWVLGPAYYQRRLSGELTCRFLYGGRLFFYVPKQKRFDTRFNFSKTDFHKLQYESQTGFGVVLSSVANGTDNDERVGRQLTGQLIVNQTRLT
;
A
#
# COMPACT_ATOMS: atom_id res chain seq x y z
N MET A 1 22.57 -12.59 -15.47
CA MET A 1 21.84 -12.25 -14.22
C MET A 1 20.35 -12.44 -14.46
N LEU A 2 19.74 -13.59 -14.10
CA LEU A 2 18.32 -13.90 -14.37
C LEU A 2 17.65 -14.81 -13.32
N ARG A 3 18.20 -14.93 -12.10
CA ARG A 3 17.70 -15.92 -11.12
C ARG A 3 16.57 -15.43 -10.19
N HIS A 4 16.54 -14.15 -9.82
CA HIS A 4 15.60 -13.66 -8.80
C HIS A 4 14.14 -13.54 -9.28
N GLY A 5 13.91 -13.18 -10.55
CA GLY A 5 12.56 -13.05 -11.10
C GLY A 5 11.80 -14.38 -11.20
N GLN A 6 12.47 -15.44 -11.68
CA GLN A 6 11.87 -16.77 -11.78
C GLN A 6 11.59 -17.39 -10.42
N GLN A 7 12.47 -17.17 -9.43
CA GLN A 7 12.29 -17.67 -8.07
C GLN A 7 11.06 -17.05 -7.39
N ASN A 8 10.80 -15.77 -7.59
CA ASN A 8 9.63 -15.09 -7.01
C ASN A 8 8.33 -15.45 -7.73
N VAL A 9 8.35 -15.60 -9.06
CA VAL A 9 7.17 -16.10 -9.80
C VAL A 9 6.86 -17.54 -9.39
N ALA A 10 7.88 -18.39 -9.22
CA ALA A 10 7.71 -19.75 -8.69
C ALA A 10 7.19 -19.74 -7.24
N HIS A 11 7.66 -18.81 -6.40
CA HIS A 11 7.15 -18.59 -5.05
C HIS A 11 5.64 -18.32 -5.07
N PHE A 12 5.18 -17.36 -5.86
CA PHE A 12 3.75 -17.07 -6.00
C PHE A 12 2.98 -18.23 -6.64
N ALA A 13 3.51 -18.88 -7.67
CA ALA A 13 2.86 -20.00 -8.36
C ALA A 13 2.66 -21.20 -7.41
N HIS A 14 3.67 -21.54 -6.62
CA HIS A 14 3.60 -22.57 -5.59
C HIS A 14 2.55 -22.21 -4.53
N GLN A 15 2.53 -20.95 -4.04
CA GLN A 15 1.54 -20.48 -3.08
C GLN A 15 0.09 -20.56 -3.61
N VAL A 16 -0.12 -20.24 -4.89
CA VAL A 16 -1.45 -20.28 -5.52
C VAL A 16 -1.90 -21.72 -5.83
N GLN A 17 -1.00 -22.58 -6.30
CA GLN A 17 -1.33 -23.94 -6.73
C GLN A 17 -1.58 -24.90 -5.57
N GLU A 18 -0.77 -24.84 -4.52
CA GLU A 18 -0.86 -25.84 -3.45
C GLU A 18 -1.86 -25.47 -2.36
N GLY A 19 -2.44 -24.25 -2.38
CA GLY A 19 -3.26 -23.76 -1.26
C GLY A 19 -2.55 -23.90 0.10
N CYS A 20 -1.22 -23.96 0.09
CA CYS A 20 -0.45 -24.63 1.13
C CYS A 20 -0.26 -23.76 2.36
N HIS A 21 -0.56 -24.36 3.50
CA HIS A 21 -0.51 -23.86 4.87
C HIS A 21 0.89 -23.51 5.43
N SER A 22 1.89 -23.32 4.56
CA SER A 22 3.25 -23.00 4.99
C SER A 22 3.45 -21.48 5.10
N PHE A 23 3.00 -20.95 6.25
CA PHE A 23 3.25 -19.62 6.85
C PHE A 23 3.13 -18.41 5.90
N THR A 24 2.05 -17.63 5.85
CA THR A 24 1.00 -17.24 6.81
C THR A 24 -0.29 -18.08 6.66
N GLU A 25 -0.77 -18.69 7.76
CA GLU A 25 -2.12 -19.29 7.75
C GLU A 25 -3.15 -18.23 7.33
N GLY A 26 -3.85 -18.43 6.22
CA GLY A 26 -5.07 -17.69 5.89
C GLY A 26 -4.97 -16.59 4.82
N GLU A 27 -3.92 -16.54 4.01
CA GLU A 27 -3.95 -15.67 2.82
C GLU A 27 -4.92 -16.18 1.77
N THR A 28 -5.76 -15.28 1.27
CA THR A 28 -6.73 -15.62 0.21
C THR A 28 -6.07 -15.60 -1.17
N ILE A 29 -6.69 -16.27 -2.14
CA ILE A 29 -6.28 -16.18 -3.56
C ILE A 29 -6.21 -14.71 -4.01
N ASP A 30 -7.17 -13.88 -3.59
CA ASP A 30 -7.17 -12.45 -3.92
C ASP A 30 -5.95 -11.71 -3.35
N HIS A 31 -5.46 -12.12 -2.16
CA HIS A 31 -4.24 -11.60 -1.57
C HIS A 31 -3.02 -11.94 -2.43
N LEU A 32 -2.85 -13.23 -2.76
CA LEU A 32 -1.73 -13.72 -3.58
C LEU A 32 -1.70 -13.09 -4.96
N LEU A 33 -2.84 -13.00 -5.65
CA LEU A 33 -2.95 -12.38 -6.96
C LEU A 33 -2.62 -10.89 -6.93
N GLY A 34 -3.02 -10.18 -5.87
CA GLY A 34 -2.68 -8.78 -5.72
C GLY A 34 -1.20 -8.54 -5.44
N LYS A 35 -0.60 -9.30 -4.52
CA LYS A 35 0.84 -9.25 -4.27
C LYS A 35 1.65 -9.55 -5.52
N MET A 36 1.29 -10.60 -6.26
CA MET A 36 1.97 -10.97 -7.50
C MET A 36 1.89 -9.84 -8.53
N ALA A 37 0.73 -9.19 -8.70
CA ALA A 37 0.58 -8.08 -9.63
C ALA A 37 1.40 -6.85 -9.22
N LEU A 38 1.44 -6.53 -7.92
CA LEU A 38 2.29 -5.45 -7.41
C LEU A 38 3.77 -5.78 -7.62
N TYR A 39 4.21 -7.00 -7.30
CA TYR A 39 5.56 -7.46 -7.57
C TYR A 39 5.91 -7.32 -9.07
N GLN A 40 5.07 -7.86 -9.95
CA GLN A 40 5.26 -7.77 -11.41
C GLN A 40 5.30 -6.34 -11.92
N HIS A 41 4.60 -5.41 -11.26
CA HIS A 41 4.66 -3.99 -11.61
C HIS A 41 6.01 -3.39 -11.22
N PHE A 42 6.41 -3.46 -9.95
CA PHE A 42 7.64 -2.81 -9.47
C PHE A 42 8.91 -3.51 -9.93
N ALA A 43 8.91 -4.84 -10.08
CA ALA A 43 10.10 -5.60 -10.48
C ALA A 43 10.56 -5.34 -11.92
N LYS A 44 9.79 -4.59 -12.71
CA LYS A 44 10.21 -4.12 -14.04
C LYS A 44 11.39 -3.17 -13.95
N ASP A 45 11.32 -2.26 -12.98
CA ASP A 45 12.21 -1.09 -12.90
C ASP A 45 13.03 -1.06 -11.59
N TYR A 46 12.64 -1.85 -10.58
CA TYR A 46 13.24 -1.84 -9.25
C TYR A 46 13.64 -3.23 -8.77
N GLN A 47 14.62 -3.30 -7.87
CA GLN A 47 14.86 -4.52 -7.10
C GLN A 47 13.77 -4.66 -6.05
N VAL A 48 13.03 -5.76 -6.12
CA VAL A 48 11.93 -6.07 -5.19
C VAL A 48 12.20 -7.38 -4.47
N VAL A 49 12.15 -7.33 -3.14
CA VAL A 49 12.22 -8.52 -2.29
C VAL A 49 10.80 -8.86 -1.82
N VAL A 50 10.38 -10.09 -2.07
CA VAL A 50 9.06 -10.58 -1.64
C VAL A 50 9.15 -11.05 -0.21
N GLU A 51 8.26 -10.54 0.63
CA GLU A 51 8.10 -10.94 2.02
C GLU A 51 9.41 -11.06 2.84
N PRO A 52 10.28 -10.04 2.86
CA PRO A 52 11.51 -10.09 3.65
C PRO A 52 11.21 -10.07 5.15
N VAL A 53 11.93 -10.90 5.92
CA VAL A 53 11.86 -10.87 7.39
C VAL A 53 12.66 -9.68 7.90
N LEU A 54 12.00 -8.74 8.58
CA LEU A 54 12.60 -7.62 9.29
C LEU A 54 12.73 -7.99 10.77
N SER A 55 13.77 -8.77 11.09
CA SER A 55 13.93 -9.42 12.40
C SER A 55 14.03 -8.42 13.57
N GLN A 56 14.54 -7.22 13.33
CA GLN A 56 14.67 -6.16 14.34
C GLN A 56 13.32 -5.71 14.91
N ILE A 57 12.25 -5.84 14.12
CA ILE A 57 10.89 -5.42 14.49
C ILE A 57 9.91 -6.59 14.48
N SER A 58 10.37 -7.81 14.18
CA SER A 58 9.53 -9.00 14.01
C SER A 58 8.36 -8.77 13.04
N GLN A 59 8.62 -8.06 11.93
CA GLN A 59 7.63 -7.79 10.88
C GLN A 59 8.09 -8.32 9.53
N ARG A 60 7.13 -8.43 8.62
CA ARG A 60 7.30 -8.89 7.24
C ARG A 60 6.35 -8.06 6.38
N PRO A 61 6.83 -7.07 5.61
CA PRO A 61 6.02 -6.41 4.60
C PRO A 61 5.80 -7.36 3.43
N ASP A 62 4.76 -7.16 2.64
CA ASP A 62 4.50 -8.04 1.48
C ASP A 62 5.57 -7.90 0.42
N LEU A 63 6.02 -6.66 0.17
CA LEU A 63 7.13 -6.37 -0.74
C LEU A 63 8.03 -5.30 -0.13
N LEU A 64 9.33 -5.40 -0.39
CA LEU A 64 10.29 -4.32 -0.14
C LEU A 64 10.90 -3.91 -1.48
N VAL A 65 10.63 -2.67 -1.90
CA VAL A 65 11.15 -2.08 -3.12
C VAL A 65 12.37 -1.24 -2.76
N LYS A 66 13.51 -1.60 -3.34
CA LYS A 66 14.75 -0.82 -3.24
C LYS A 66 14.64 0.40 -4.15
N ARG A 67 14.62 1.59 -3.54
CA ARG A 67 14.42 2.84 -4.29
C ARG A 67 15.76 3.43 -4.72
N PRO A 68 15.83 4.07 -5.90
CA PRO A 68 17.05 4.73 -6.36
C PRO A 68 17.36 6.00 -5.53
N ARG A 69 16.36 6.60 -4.89
CA ARG A 69 16.48 7.78 -4.02
C ARG A 69 15.52 7.65 -2.84
N GLY A 70 15.90 8.27 -1.72
CA GLY A 70 15.12 8.26 -0.49
C GLY A 70 15.23 6.94 0.29
N ALA A 71 14.38 6.80 1.31
CA ALA A 71 14.21 5.56 2.07
C ALA A 71 13.83 4.40 1.14
N ASP A 72 13.98 3.13 1.52
CA ASP A 72 13.32 2.04 0.79
C ASP A 72 11.81 2.04 1.04
N LEU A 73 11.03 1.45 0.13
CA LEU A 73 9.57 1.41 0.22
C LEU A 73 9.08 0.00 0.60
N ALA A 74 8.51 -0.13 1.79
CA ALA A 74 7.74 -1.29 2.17
C ALA A 74 6.31 -1.16 1.63
N ILE A 75 5.82 -2.19 0.97
CA ILE A 75 4.46 -2.25 0.43
C ILE A 75 3.66 -3.30 1.20
N GLU A 76 2.45 -2.91 1.59
CA GLU A 76 1.47 -3.72 2.30
C GLU A 76 0.21 -3.84 1.44
N TYR A 77 -0.23 -5.05 1.13
CA TYR A 77 -1.43 -5.31 0.33
C TYR A 77 -2.60 -5.82 1.19
N GLN A 78 -3.38 -4.89 1.74
CA GLN A 78 -4.41 -5.24 2.73
C GLN A 78 -5.75 -5.61 2.07
N CYS A 79 -6.09 -6.90 2.08
CA CYS A 79 -7.38 -7.41 1.55
C CYS A 79 -8.51 -7.48 2.58
N SER A 80 -8.23 -7.50 3.87
CA SER A 80 -9.20 -7.67 4.95
C SER A 80 -9.06 -6.59 6.03
N PRO A 81 -10.06 -6.35 6.90
CA PRO A 81 -9.98 -5.32 7.93
C PRO A 81 -8.77 -5.51 8.86
N ILE A 82 -7.89 -4.50 8.94
CA ILE A 82 -6.83 -4.39 9.95
C ILE A 82 -7.25 -3.41 11.06
N GLY A 83 -7.01 -3.80 12.32
CA GLY A 83 -7.27 -2.95 13.48
C GLY A 83 -6.34 -1.74 13.52
N LYS A 84 -6.83 -0.60 14.03
CA LYS A 84 -6.06 0.65 14.12
C LYS A 84 -4.72 0.48 14.84
N LYS A 85 -4.72 -0.20 15.99
CA LYS A 85 -3.51 -0.47 16.78
C LYS A 85 -2.48 -1.26 15.97
N ARG A 86 -2.92 -2.33 15.30
CA ARG A 86 -2.04 -3.17 14.49
C ARG A 86 -1.45 -2.43 13.28
N LEU A 87 -2.25 -1.61 12.61
CA LEU A 87 -1.77 -0.77 11.52
C LEU A 87 -0.70 0.22 12.00
N GLN A 88 -0.93 0.85 13.15
CA GLN A 88 0.03 1.77 13.76
C GLN A 88 1.34 1.06 14.13
N GLU A 89 1.27 -0.10 14.80
CA GLU A 89 2.43 -0.93 15.12
C GLU A 89 3.26 -1.30 13.88
N ARG A 90 2.58 -1.64 12.77
CA ARG A 90 3.25 -1.94 11.49
C ARG A 90 3.99 -0.73 10.94
N ASN A 91 3.30 0.40 10.85
CA ASN A 91 3.89 1.64 10.34
C ASN A 91 5.08 2.09 11.20
N GLU A 92 4.91 2.13 12.52
CA GLU A 92 5.97 2.55 13.46
C GLU A 92 7.19 1.63 13.40
N GLY A 93 6.97 0.31 13.33
CA GLY A 93 8.05 -0.66 13.17
C GLY A 93 8.87 -0.39 11.90
N MET A 94 8.21 -0.29 10.75
CA MET A 94 8.91 -0.05 9.49
C MET A 94 9.58 1.33 9.44
N HIS A 95 8.92 2.38 9.93
CA HIS A 95 9.51 3.71 10.04
C HIS A 95 10.74 3.74 10.96
N SER A 96 10.76 2.94 12.02
CA SER A 96 11.93 2.84 12.93
C SER A 96 13.17 2.28 12.23
N LEU A 97 13.00 1.56 11.11
CA LEU A 97 14.08 1.07 10.25
C LEU A 97 14.41 2.03 9.10
N GLY A 98 13.83 3.24 9.07
CA GLY A 98 14.04 4.19 7.99
C GLY A 98 13.38 3.79 6.68
N LEU A 99 12.32 2.97 6.73
CA LEU A 99 11.50 2.61 5.57
C LEU A 99 10.30 3.56 5.46
N GLU A 100 9.81 3.77 4.25
CA GLU A 100 8.46 4.30 4.05
C GLU A 100 7.45 3.17 3.81
N VAL A 101 6.18 3.40 4.14
CA VAL A 101 5.13 2.39 4.05
C VAL A 101 4.04 2.83 3.09
N LEU A 102 3.84 2.06 2.02
CA LEU A 102 2.73 2.22 1.09
C LEU A 102 1.70 1.11 1.31
N TRP A 103 0.50 1.51 1.73
CA TRP A 103 -0.65 0.60 1.79
C TRP A 103 -1.41 0.59 0.48
N VAL A 104 -1.56 -0.59 -0.12
CA VAL A 104 -2.43 -0.85 -1.27
C VAL A 104 -3.62 -1.67 -0.79
N LEU A 105 -4.83 -1.14 -0.97
CA LEU A 105 -6.04 -1.75 -0.45
C LEU A 105 -6.72 -2.66 -1.47
N GLY A 106 -7.12 -3.85 -1.02
CA GLY A 106 -7.75 -4.88 -1.85
C GLY A 106 -9.26 -4.70 -2.07
N PRO A 107 -9.92 -5.68 -2.73
CA PRO A 107 -11.31 -5.59 -3.16
C PRO A 107 -12.32 -5.26 -2.04
N ALA A 108 -12.13 -5.83 -0.84
CA ALA A 108 -13.04 -5.60 0.28
C ALA A 108 -13.05 -4.13 0.73
N TYR A 109 -11.93 -3.42 0.62
CA TYR A 109 -11.86 -1.98 0.88
C TYR A 109 -12.38 -1.16 -0.29
N TYR A 110 -12.10 -1.60 -1.53
CA TYR A 110 -12.51 -0.90 -2.73
C TYR A 110 -14.05 -0.73 -2.83
N GLN A 111 -14.78 -1.78 -2.44
CA GLN A 111 -16.25 -1.83 -2.45
C GLN A 111 -16.89 -1.10 -1.26
N ARG A 112 -16.12 -0.85 -0.19
CA ARG A 112 -16.63 -0.18 1.01
C ARG A 112 -16.76 1.31 0.77
N ARG A 113 -17.77 1.88 1.42
CA ARG A 113 -17.86 3.33 1.56
C ARG A 113 -16.70 3.83 2.42
N LEU A 114 -15.87 4.71 1.87
CA LEU A 114 -14.79 5.35 2.60
C LEU A 114 -15.35 6.29 3.67
N SER A 115 -14.86 6.12 4.90
CA SER A 115 -15.01 7.11 5.96
C SER A 115 -13.75 7.98 6.03
N GLY A 116 -13.88 9.18 6.61
CA GLY A 116 -12.71 10.03 6.85
C GLY A 116 -11.66 9.33 7.71
N GLU A 117 -12.10 8.61 8.76
CA GLU A 117 -11.20 7.85 9.63
C GLU A 117 -10.45 6.75 8.86
N LEU A 118 -11.18 5.95 8.07
CA LEU A 118 -10.56 4.90 7.26
C LEU A 118 -9.54 5.49 6.29
N THR A 119 -9.89 6.60 5.65
CA THR A 119 -9.03 7.29 4.70
C THR A 119 -7.74 7.72 5.38
N CYS A 120 -7.80 8.45 6.50
CA CYS A 120 -6.63 8.92 7.23
C CYS A 120 -5.66 7.80 7.64
N ARG A 121 -6.16 6.59 7.93
CA ARG A 121 -5.32 5.45 8.35
C ARG A 121 -4.37 4.97 7.24
N PHE A 122 -4.73 5.16 5.98
CA PHE A 122 -4.04 4.54 4.84
C PHE A 122 -3.52 5.54 3.81
N LEU A 123 -3.63 6.85 4.08
CA LEU A 123 -3.08 7.86 3.18
C LEU A 123 -1.57 7.65 3.00
N TYR A 124 -1.08 7.98 1.83
CA TYR A 124 0.34 8.14 1.55
C TYR A 124 0.47 9.33 0.58
N GLY A 125 1.18 10.37 0.98
CA GLY A 125 1.27 11.62 0.19
C GLY A 125 -0.10 12.22 -0.17
N GLY A 126 -1.09 12.13 0.73
CA GLY A 126 -2.46 12.61 0.49
C GLY A 126 -3.30 11.76 -0.47
N ARG A 127 -2.81 10.57 -0.86
CA ARG A 127 -3.48 9.65 -1.78
C ARG A 127 -3.79 8.31 -1.10
N LEU A 128 -4.79 7.61 -1.64
CA LEU A 128 -5.16 6.26 -1.23
C LEU A 128 -5.08 5.33 -2.44
N PHE A 129 -4.45 4.18 -2.26
CA PHE A 129 -4.15 3.26 -3.35
C PHE A 129 -4.95 1.98 -3.23
N PHE A 130 -5.50 1.52 -4.35
CA PHE A 130 -6.28 0.28 -4.42
C PHE A 130 -5.79 -0.58 -5.57
N TYR A 131 -5.84 -1.89 -5.37
CA TYR A 131 -5.71 -2.85 -6.44
C TYR A 131 -6.80 -3.92 -6.35
N VAL A 132 -7.48 -4.16 -7.47
CA VAL A 132 -8.55 -5.16 -7.59
C VAL A 132 -8.13 -6.22 -8.61
N PRO A 133 -7.57 -7.37 -8.17
CA PRO A 133 -6.90 -8.32 -9.06
C PRO A 133 -7.80 -8.88 -10.15
N LYS A 134 -9.04 -9.26 -9.82
CA LYS A 134 -10.01 -9.80 -10.79
C LYS A 134 -10.32 -8.84 -11.93
N GLN A 135 -10.23 -7.53 -11.67
CA GLN A 135 -10.46 -6.48 -12.66
C GLN A 135 -9.17 -5.97 -13.30
N LYS A 136 -8.00 -6.43 -12.82
CA LYS A 136 -6.67 -5.86 -13.12
C LYS A 136 -6.64 -4.33 -12.99
N ARG A 137 -7.40 -3.82 -12.02
CA ARG A 137 -7.63 -2.39 -11.83
C ARG A 137 -6.77 -1.87 -10.70
N PHE A 138 -5.90 -0.93 -11.03
CA PHE A 138 -5.25 -0.07 -10.05
C PHE A 138 -5.99 1.28 -10.02
N ASP A 139 -6.32 1.76 -8.83
CA ASP A 139 -7.10 2.99 -8.62
C ASP A 139 -6.43 3.82 -7.53
N THR A 140 -6.14 5.07 -7.83
CA THR A 140 -5.61 6.04 -6.88
C THR A 140 -6.69 7.08 -6.61
N ARG A 141 -7.07 7.25 -5.35
CA ARG A 141 -8.01 8.27 -4.90
C ARG A 141 -7.25 9.40 -4.20
N PHE A 142 -7.59 10.64 -4.48
CA PHE A 142 -6.89 11.83 -3.98
C PHE A 142 -7.85 13.03 -3.90
N ASN A 143 -7.35 14.20 -3.49
CA ASN A 143 -8.17 15.40 -3.29
C ASN A 143 -9.40 15.16 -2.38
N PHE A 144 -9.17 14.44 -1.29
CA PHE A 144 -10.23 14.11 -0.34
C PHE A 144 -10.77 15.38 0.32
N SER A 145 -12.10 15.54 0.29
CA SER A 145 -12.79 16.62 1.00
C SER A 145 -14.04 16.10 1.67
N LYS A 146 -14.32 16.63 2.86
CA LYS A 146 -15.53 16.31 3.62
C LYS A 146 -16.12 17.60 4.15
N THR A 147 -17.31 17.94 3.67
CA THR A 147 -18.16 18.98 4.27
C THR A 147 -19.14 18.33 5.24
N ASP A 148 -19.60 19.11 6.22
CA ASP A 148 -20.54 18.61 7.22
C ASP A 148 -21.79 18.04 6.55
N PHE A 149 -22.28 16.92 7.07
CA PHE A 149 -23.43 16.15 6.57
C PHE A 149 -23.30 15.54 5.17
N HIS A 150 -22.20 15.77 4.44
CA HIS A 150 -21.99 15.20 3.11
C HIS A 150 -21.12 13.94 3.12
N LYS A 151 -21.25 13.15 2.05
CA LYS A 151 -20.35 12.01 1.81
C LYS A 151 -18.94 12.53 1.53
N LEU A 152 -17.93 11.78 1.95
CA LEU A 152 -16.53 12.04 1.58
C LEU A 152 -16.42 12.08 0.05
N GLN A 153 -15.96 13.21 -0.47
CA GLN A 153 -15.66 13.40 -1.88
C GLN A 153 -14.18 13.17 -2.13
N TYR A 154 -13.85 12.74 -3.34
CA TYR A 154 -12.49 12.53 -3.81
C TYR A 154 -12.48 12.47 -5.33
N GLU A 155 -11.31 12.73 -5.91
CA GLU A 155 -11.01 12.41 -7.30
C GLU A 155 -10.36 11.03 -7.38
N SER A 156 -10.45 10.39 -8.56
CA SER A 156 -9.85 9.07 -8.79
C SER A 156 -9.19 8.99 -10.15
N GLN A 157 -8.02 8.37 -10.20
CA GLN A 157 -7.31 8.03 -11.43
C GLN A 157 -7.08 6.52 -11.49
N THR A 158 -7.26 5.93 -12.68
CA THR A 158 -6.97 4.50 -12.90
C THR A 158 -5.64 4.30 -13.61
N GLY A 159 -5.03 3.15 -13.34
CA GLY A 159 -3.79 2.72 -13.95
C GLY A 159 -2.59 2.85 -13.03
N PHE A 160 -1.58 2.02 -13.29
CA PHE A 160 -0.35 1.92 -12.51
C PHE A 160 0.66 3.05 -12.75
N GLY A 161 0.34 4.05 -13.58
CA GLY A 161 1.33 4.92 -14.25
C GLY A 161 2.10 5.89 -13.34
N VAL A 162 1.97 7.19 -13.61
CA VAL A 162 2.90 8.23 -13.14
C VAL A 162 3.04 8.29 -11.61
N VAL A 163 1.93 8.15 -10.88
CA VAL A 163 1.92 8.31 -9.41
C VAL A 163 2.69 7.18 -8.72
N LEU A 164 2.50 5.93 -9.13
CA LEU A 164 3.26 4.84 -8.51
C LEU A 164 4.74 4.89 -8.89
N SER A 165 5.06 5.28 -10.13
CA SER A 165 6.44 5.50 -10.54
C SER A 165 7.11 6.61 -9.74
N SER A 166 6.43 7.72 -9.42
CA SER A 166 7.01 8.78 -8.59
C SER A 166 7.23 8.34 -7.14
N VAL A 167 6.30 7.57 -6.58
CA VAL A 167 6.44 6.96 -5.24
C VAL A 167 7.61 5.99 -5.18
N ALA A 168 7.73 5.11 -6.18
CA ALA A 168 8.82 4.14 -6.26
C ALA A 168 10.18 4.78 -6.59
N ASN A 169 10.21 5.91 -7.28
CA ASN A 169 11.43 6.68 -7.52
C ASN A 169 11.88 7.50 -6.31
N GLY A 170 11.07 7.58 -5.25
CA GLY A 170 11.33 8.43 -4.08
C GLY A 170 11.34 9.93 -4.43
N THR A 171 10.63 10.32 -5.49
CA THR A 171 10.55 11.72 -5.96
C THR A 171 9.18 12.34 -5.72
N ASP A 172 8.29 11.63 -5.01
CA ASP A 172 7.04 12.21 -4.55
C ASP A 172 7.37 13.23 -3.44
N ASN A 173 7.69 14.46 -3.85
CA ASN A 173 8.07 15.58 -2.97
C ASN A 173 6.85 16.15 -2.21
N ASP A 174 5.96 15.31 -1.69
CA ASP A 174 4.93 15.80 -0.80
C ASP A 174 5.50 15.85 0.63
N GLU A 175 5.98 17.04 1.03
CA GLU A 175 6.53 17.39 2.35
C GLU A 175 5.58 17.05 3.54
N ARG A 176 4.38 16.52 3.26
CA ARG A 176 3.40 16.04 4.23
C ARG A 176 3.66 14.61 4.75
N VAL A 177 4.60 13.84 4.17
CA VAL A 177 4.99 12.52 4.69
C VAL A 177 5.49 12.61 6.15
N GLY A 178 6.17 13.70 6.51
CA GLY A 178 6.61 13.98 7.89
C GLY A 178 5.51 14.52 8.83
N ARG A 179 4.33 14.91 8.31
CA ARG A 179 3.20 15.46 9.11
C ARG A 179 2.11 14.43 9.40
N GLN A 180 2.32 13.18 8.98
CA GLN A 180 1.34 12.09 9.12
C GLN A 180 1.09 11.61 10.55
N LEU A 181 1.81 12.14 11.54
CA LEU A 181 1.50 11.96 12.97
C LEU A 181 0.23 12.72 13.41
N THR A 182 -0.26 13.68 12.62
CA THR A 182 -1.50 14.40 12.94
C THR A 182 -2.60 13.97 11.98
N GLY A 183 -3.42 13.00 12.41
CA GLY A 183 -4.52 12.42 11.65
C GLY A 183 -5.70 13.35 11.33
N GLN A 184 -5.44 14.57 10.86
CA GLN A 184 -6.45 15.46 10.32
C GLN A 184 -6.34 15.48 8.79
N LEU A 185 -7.42 15.02 8.13
CA LEU A 185 -7.76 15.53 6.81
C LEU A 185 -7.66 17.06 6.90
N ILE A 186 -6.99 17.69 5.93
CA ILE A 186 -7.09 19.15 5.76
C ILE A 186 -8.57 19.41 5.43
N VAL A 187 -9.35 19.62 6.47
CA VAL A 187 -10.64 20.30 6.38
C VAL A 187 -10.25 21.71 6.03
N ASN A 188 -10.39 22.09 4.76
CA ASN A 188 -10.46 23.50 4.41
C ASN A 188 -11.64 24.06 5.21
N GLN A 189 -11.33 24.66 6.36
CA GLN A 189 -12.29 25.45 7.12
C GLN A 189 -12.70 26.58 6.19
N THR A 190 -13.88 26.45 5.60
CA THR A 190 -14.62 27.63 5.16
C THR A 190 -14.81 28.45 6.44
N ARG A 191 -14.04 29.54 6.58
CA ARG A 191 -14.33 30.58 7.56
C ARG A 191 -15.78 30.99 7.35
N LEU A 192 -16.64 30.59 8.29
CA LEU A 192 -17.88 31.30 8.52
C LEU A 192 -17.52 32.36 9.56
N THR A 193 -17.50 33.60 9.08
CA THR A 193 -17.58 34.84 9.85
C THR A 193 -18.68 34.79 10.89
#